data_AF-A0A812TYM5-F1
#
_entry.id   AF-A0A812TYM5-F1
#
_cell.length_a   1.000
_cell.length_b   1.000
_cell.length_c   1.000
_cell.angle_alpha   90.00
_cell.angle_beta   90.00
_cell.angle_gamma   90.00
#
_symmetry.space_group_name_H-M   'P 1'
#
loop_
_entity.id
_entity.type
_entity.pdbx_description
1 polymer ?
#
loop_
_entity_poly.entity_id
_entity_poly.type
_entity_poly.pdbx_seq_one_letter_code
_entity_poly.pdbx_strand_id
1 'polypeptide(L)'
;MASLSTWLLLGSVWRPSAEDCVVTVDPTQRGVAQGRLVGAGIEDVNNELYGGLYTEMVYGDSFEEPPTDGVSGADFVQPIPAFSGRGLTRPTWKVWAASESSRFNVSFDRFHGNQSQLIQNGAIANFGLGQQGMYFAAGKDYRGFVYAKADGSATLSVSLVAEHNGRRQLLNSTTFQLKSSNTWLRLDFLLTPAASSFCAMAMPNSSFVPRAKLCGYSTPIPEVQSGCYQCTGGISLDVRGAPVRIDSISLQPGSWGRFRGLPVRKDVAEAMFNIAGWELLRLGGSMCNAAGYSWKNFRGTRR
;
A
#
# COMPACT_ATOMS: atom_id res chain seq x y z
N MET A 1 -48.02 -18.64 -72.08
CA MET A 1 -48.39 -19.43 -70.87
C MET A 1 -47.12 -20.04 -70.31
N ALA A 2 -46.51 -19.41 -69.31
CA ALA A 2 -45.40 -19.97 -68.55
C ALA A 2 -45.93 -20.24 -67.14
N SER A 3 -45.95 -21.52 -66.74
CA SER A 3 -46.41 -21.97 -65.43
C SER A 3 -45.28 -21.73 -64.41
N LEU A 4 -45.47 -20.76 -63.51
CA LEU A 4 -44.59 -20.59 -62.36
C LEU A 4 -44.87 -21.71 -61.35
N SER A 5 -43.97 -22.68 -61.28
CA SER A 5 -43.95 -23.71 -60.25
C SER A 5 -43.42 -23.10 -58.95
N THR A 6 -44.33 -22.70 -58.07
CA THR A 6 -44.00 -22.22 -56.73
C THR A 6 -43.60 -23.40 -55.84
N TRP A 7 -42.30 -23.55 -55.57
CA TRP A 7 -41.83 -24.49 -54.56
C TRP A 7 -42.02 -23.87 -53.16
N LEU A 8 -42.98 -24.39 -52.40
CA LEU A 8 -43.08 -24.08 -50.97
C LEU A 8 -41.94 -24.81 -50.24
N LEU A 9 -40.89 -24.08 -49.90
CA LEU A 9 -39.92 -24.50 -48.88
C LEU A 9 -40.59 -24.36 -47.52
N LEU A 10 -41.12 -25.46 -46.99
CA LEU A 10 -41.50 -25.61 -45.58
C LEU A 10 -40.21 -25.61 -44.74
N GLY A 11 -39.66 -24.42 -44.52
CA GLY A 11 -38.66 -24.22 -43.48
C GLY A 11 -39.30 -24.44 -42.13
N SER A 12 -39.05 -25.60 -41.53
CA SER A 12 -39.31 -25.82 -40.11
C SER A 12 -38.44 -24.84 -39.32
N VAL A 13 -39.01 -23.68 -38.97
CA VAL A 13 -38.42 -22.78 -37.99
C VAL A 13 -38.47 -23.54 -36.67
N TRP A 14 -37.33 -24.10 -36.25
CA TRP A 14 -37.17 -24.58 -34.90
C TRP A 14 -37.21 -23.36 -33.99
N ARG A 15 -38.41 -23.00 -33.51
CA ARG A 15 -38.57 -22.11 -32.38
C ARG A 15 -38.30 -22.99 -31.16
N PRO A 16 -37.20 -22.82 -30.43
CA PRO A 16 -37.13 -23.42 -29.11
C PRO A 16 -38.35 -22.91 -28.35
N SER A 17 -39.22 -23.83 -27.95
CA SER A 17 -40.22 -23.56 -26.93
C SER A 17 -39.43 -23.12 -25.72
N ALA A 18 -39.44 -21.82 -25.40
CA ALA A 18 -39.06 -21.39 -24.07
C ALA A 18 -40.13 -22.00 -23.16
N GLU A 19 -39.82 -23.14 -22.55
CA GLU A 19 -40.66 -23.66 -21.48
C GLU A 19 -40.63 -22.61 -20.36
N ASP A 20 -41.80 -22.11 -20.00
CA ASP A 20 -41.94 -21.20 -18.86
C ASP A 20 -41.50 -21.95 -17.60
N CYS A 21 -40.34 -21.59 -17.05
CA CYS A 21 -39.88 -22.11 -15.78
C CYS A 21 -40.67 -21.44 -14.65
N VAL A 22 -41.64 -22.17 -14.09
CA VAL A 22 -42.40 -21.71 -12.92
C VAL A 22 -41.66 -22.11 -11.66
N VAL A 23 -41.09 -21.12 -10.96
CA VAL A 23 -40.50 -21.29 -9.63
C VAL A 23 -41.58 -21.08 -8.57
N THR A 24 -42.03 -22.16 -7.93
CA THR A 24 -42.98 -22.10 -6.81
C THR A 24 -42.21 -22.03 -5.49
N VAL A 25 -42.43 -20.97 -4.70
CA VAL A 25 -41.83 -20.79 -3.37
C VAL A 25 -42.85 -21.21 -2.31
N ASP A 26 -42.50 -22.19 -1.46
CA ASP A 26 -43.31 -22.57 -0.29
C ASP A 26 -42.92 -21.68 0.92
N PRO A 27 -43.79 -20.77 1.37
CA PRO A 27 -43.48 -19.86 2.49
C PRO A 27 -43.52 -20.56 3.86
N THR A 28 -43.99 -21.80 3.94
CA THR A 28 -44.05 -22.58 5.19
C THR A 28 -42.75 -23.33 5.46
N GLN A 29 -41.95 -23.62 4.41
CA GLN A 29 -40.61 -24.17 4.57
C GLN A 29 -39.62 -23.08 4.99
N ARG A 30 -39.13 -23.16 6.23
CA ARG A 30 -38.01 -22.35 6.70
C ARG A 30 -36.71 -23.13 6.50
N GLY A 31 -35.80 -22.59 5.69
CA GLY A 31 -34.43 -23.07 5.64
C GLY A 31 -33.70 -22.84 6.98
N VAL A 32 -32.61 -23.58 7.22
CA VAL A 32 -31.75 -23.31 8.38
C VAL A 32 -30.97 -22.03 8.11
N ALA A 33 -31.18 -21.01 8.95
CA ALA A 33 -30.34 -19.81 8.93
C ALA A 33 -28.93 -20.20 9.41
N GLN A 34 -28.03 -20.49 8.46
CA GLN A 34 -26.63 -20.69 8.77
C GLN A 34 -25.95 -19.32 8.82
N GLY A 35 -25.86 -18.72 10.02
CA GLY A 35 -25.24 -17.40 10.23
C GLY A 35 -23.80 -17.28 9.70
N ARG A 36 -23.13 -18.41 9.41
CA ARG A 36 -21.75 -18.45 8.90
C ARG A 36 -21.63 -18.77 7.41
N LEU A 37 -22.70 -18.64 6.63
CA LEU A 37 -22.68 -18.95 5.21
C LEU A 37 -21.86 -17.93 4.40
N VAL A 38 -21.81 -16.67 4.85
CA VAL A 38 -21.18 -15.56 4.12
C VAL A 38 -19.97 -15.02 4.90
N GLY A 39 -18.84 -14.93 4.22
CA GLY A 39 -17.60 -14.39 4.74
C GLY A 39 -16.60 -14.10 3.63
N ALA A 40 -15.39 -13.70 4.02
CA ALA A 40 -14.31 -13.42 3.09
C ALA A 40 -13.09 -14.32 3.33
N GLY A 41 -12.41 -14.69 2.24
CA GLY A 41 -11.01 -15.12 2.31
C GLY A 41 -10.11 -13.90 2.31
N ILE A 42 -9.03 -13.95 3.09
CA ILE A 42 -7.99 -12.93 3.07
C ILE A 42 -6.62 -13.61 3.08
N GLU A 43 -5.76 -13.18 2.16
CA GLU A 43 -4.33 -13.51 2.14
C GLU A 43 -3.57 -12.26 1.71
N ASP A 44 -2.25 -12.21 1.90
CA ASP A 44 -1.48 -11.05 1.44
C ASP A 44 -1.22 -11.13 -0.08
N VAL A 45 -2.30 -11.18 -0.85
CA VAL A 45 -2.31 -11.06 -2.31
C VAL A 45 -2.75 -9.65 -2.63
N ASN A 46 -2.13 -9.05 -3.64
CA ASN A 46 -2.47 -7.68 -4.10
C ASN A 46 -2.42 -6.60 -3.00
N ASN A 47 -1.62 -6.79 -1.94
CA ASN A 47 -1.53 -5.87 -0.80
C ASN A 47 -2.83 -5.78 0.02
N GLU A 48 -3.62 -6.86 0.09
CA GLU A 48 -4.86 -6.93 0.88
C GLU A 48 -4.61 -6.78 2.39
N LEU A 49 -3.46 -7.23 2.89
CA LEU A 49 -3.06 -7.05 4.29
C LEU A 49 -2.11 -5.85 4.42
N TYR A 50 -0.87 -5.98 3.96
CA TYR A 50 0.12 -4.90 4.05
C TYR A 50 -0.11 -3.91 2.90
N GLY A 51 -0.44 -2.65 3.22
CA GLY A 51 -0.93 -1.66 2.24
C GLY A 51 -2.47 -1.64 2.09
N GLY A 52 -3.14 -2.65 2.63
CA GLY A 52 -4.60 -2.83 2.64
C GLY A 52 -5.14 -2.74 4.05
N LEU A 53 -5.58 -3.87 4.63
CA LEU A 53 -6.26 -3.94 5.93
C LEU A 53 -5.38 -3.49 7.11
N TYR A 54 -4.07 -3.71 7.06
CA TYR A 54 -3.14 -3.30 8.11
C TYR A 54 -2.88 -1.79 8.07
N THR A 55 -2.77 -1.15 9.24
CA THR A 55 -2.69 0.32 9.33
C THR A 55 -1.32 0.92 9.05
N GLU A 56 -0.28 0.10 8.85
CA GLU A 56 1.04 0.61 8.48
C GLU A 56 0.97 1.36 7.15
N MET A 57 1.50 2.57 7.15
CA MET A 57 1.49 3.45 5.99
C MET A 57 2.82 3.41 5.23
N VAL A 58 3.93 3.09 5.91
CA VAL A 58 5.25 2.97 5.28
C VAL A 58 5.39 1.61 4.62
N TYR A 59 5.76 1.60 3.33
CA TYR A 59 6.07 0.37 2.59
C TYR A 59 7.58 0.17 2.52
N GLY A 60 8.13 -1.01 2.84
CA GLY A 60 9.59 -1.21 2.96
C GLY A 60 10.15 -0.59 4.23
N ASP A 61 9.46 -0.81 5.35
CA ASP A 61 9.68 -0.14 6.62
C ASP A 61 10.91 -0.62 7.42
N SER A 62 11.53 -1.73 7.00
CA SER A 62 12.78 -2.28 7.54
C SER A 62 13.98 -2.15 6.58
N PHE A 63 13.84 -1.41 5.47
CA PHE A 63 14.91 -1.19 4.48
C PHE A 63 15.54 -2.49 3.96
N GLU A 64 14.80 -3.58 3.88
CA GLU A 64 15.34 -4.89 3.50
C GLU A 64 15.52 -5.06 1.99
N GLU A 65 14.90 -4.19 1.19
CA GLU A 65 15.01 -4.25 -0.26
C GLU A 65 16.40 -3.80 -0.73
N PRO A 66 16.94 -4.40 -1.82
CA PRO A 66 18.23 -4.01 -2.36
C PRO A 66 18.32 -2.50 -2.63
N PRO A 67 19.49 -1.87 -2.41
CA PRO A 67 19.62 -0.45 -2.65
C PRO A 67 19.69 -0.10 -4.14
N THR A 68 19.11 1.03 -4.50
CA THR A 68 19.40 1.76 -5.74
C THR A 68 20.09 3.06 -5.37
N ASP A 69 21.30 3.32 -5.90
CA ASP A 69 22.10 4.51 -5.60
C ASP A 69 22.27 4.80 -4.09
N GLY A 70 22.45 3.73 -3.30
CA GLY A 70 22.66 3.81 -1.85
C GLY A 70 21.38 4.01 -1.01
N VAL A 71 20.21 4.05 -1.64
CA VAL A 71 18.91 4.10 -0.94
C VAL A 71 18.21 2.76 -1.09
N SER A 72 17.85 2.11 0.03
CA SER A 72 17.08 0.87 0.00
C SER A 72 15.75 1.06 -0.72
N GLY A 73 15.33 0.04 -1.47
CA GLY A 73 13.97 0.03 -2.00
C GLY A 73 13.80 -0.58 -3.36
N ALA A 74 14.84 -1.10 -4.03
CA ALA A 74 14.73 -1.72 -5.36
C ALA A 74 13.73 -2.87 -5.31
N ASP A 75 12.48 -2.57 -5.64
CA ASP A 75 11.39 -3.53 -5.53
C ASP A 75 11.61 -4.67 -6.53
N PHE A 76 11.30 -5.88 -6.07
CA PHE A 76 11.41 -7.13 -6.80
C PHE A 76 10.50 -7.09 -8.02
N VAL A 77 11.03 -6.66 -9.16
CA VAL A 77 10.54 -7.19 -10.45
C VAL A 77 11.42 -8.37 -10.80
N GLN A 78 11.16 -9.52 -10.18
CA GLN A 78 11.36 -10.75 -10.96
C GLN A 78 10.34 -10.66 -12.10
N PRO A 79 10.76 -10.68 -13.37
CA PRO A 79 9.80 -10.71 -14.46
C PRO A 79 8.93 -11.95 -14.27
N ILE A 80 7.66 -11.76 -13.92
CA ILE A 80 6.68 -12.82 -14.06
C ILE A 80 6.64 -13.11 -15.56
N PRO A 81 7.09 -14.29 -16.04
CA PRO A 81 7.26 -14.55 -17.47
C PRO A 81 5.96 -14.41 -18.27
N ALA A 82 4.80 -14.42 -17.59
CA ALA A 82 3.47 -14.28 -18.18
C ALA A 82 3.05 -12.83 -18.48
N PHE A 83 3.73 -11.80 -17.95
CA PHE A 83 3.38 -10.39 -18.16
C PHE A 83 4.60 -9.63 -18.71
N SER A 84 4.65 -9.54 -20.04
CA SER A 84 5.48 -8.65 -20.88
C SER A 84 6.45 -7.68 -20.16
N GLY A 85 7.66 -8.17 -19.86
CA GLY A 85 8.95 -7.54 -20.23
C GLY A 85 9.30 -6.10 -19.83
N ARG A 86 8.48 -5.35 -19.08
CA ARG A 86 8.84 -4.03 -18.55
C ARG A 86 8.52 -3.96 -17.07
N GLY A 87 9.45 -4.48 -16.26
CA GLY A 87 9.42 -4.25 -14.83
C GLY A 87 9.57 -2.77 -14.53
N LEU A 88 8.53 -2.14 -14.00
CA LEU A 88 8.66 -0.84 -13.36
C LEU A 88 9.28 -1.09 -11.99
N THR A 89 10.61 -1.02 -11.88
CA THR A 89 11.27 -0.95 -10.57
C THR A 89 10.82 0.35 -9.91
N ARG A 90 10.09 0.24 -8.79
CA ARG A 90 9.64 1.40 -8.03
C ARG A 90 10.34 1.36 -6.69
N PRO A 91 11.28 2.26 -6.42
CA PRO A 91 11.97 2.18 -5.17
C PRO A 91 11.00 2.52 -4.03
N THR A 92 10.96 1.73 -2.95
CA THR A 92 10.10 2.01 -1.79
C THR A 92 10.47 3.34 -1.13
N TRP A 93 11.78 3.64 -1.06
CA TRP A 93 12.33 4.93 -0.65
C TRP A 93 12.98 5.66 -1.82
N LYS A 94 12.98 7.00 -1.78
CA LYS A 94 13.70 7.83 -2.75
C LYS A 94 14.47 8.95 -2.07
N VAL A 95 15.52 9.42 -2.73
CA VAL A 95 16.18 10.67 -2.32
C VAL A 95 15.16 11.81 -2.36
N TRP A 96 15.02 12.49 -1.22
CA TRP A 96 14.11 13.61 -1.04
C TRP A 96 14.85 14.94 -1.09
N ALA A 97 15.98 15.06 -0.41
CA ALA A 97 16.82 16.25 -0.47
C ALA A 97 18.29 15.84 -0.41
N ALA A 98 19.10 16.46 -1.26
CA ALA A 98 20.54 16.22 -1.30
C ALA A 98 21.30 17.51 -1.58
N SER A 99 22.55 17.54 -1.12
CA SER A 99 23.59 18.52 -1.41
C SER A 99 24.89 17.77 -1.73
N GLU A 100 25.95 18.50 -2.07
CA GLU A 100 27.27 17.92 -2.34
C GLU A 100 27.84 17.13 -1.16
N SER A 101 27.44 17.48 0.07
CA SER A 101 27.84 16.79 1.30
C SER A 101 26.97 15.57 1.61
N SER A 102 25.88 15.33 0.87
CA SER A 102 24.98 14.22 1.14
C SER A 102 25.64 12.88 0.82
N ARG A 103 25.44 11.91 1.69
CA ARG A 103 25.82 10.51 1.44
C ARG A 103 24.64 9.62 1.81
N PHE A 104 24.30 8.71 0.91
CA PHE A 104 23.30 7.66 1.12
C PHE A 104 23.99 6.32 0.88
N ASN A 105 23.84 5.39 1.81
CA ASN A 105 24.33 4.03 1.66
C ASN A 105 23.46 3.08 2.49
N VAL A 106 23.61 1.78 2.31
CA VAL A 106 23.07 0.79 3.25
C VAL A 106 24.18 0.30 4.18
N SER A 107 23.80 -0.20 5.35
CA SER A 107 24.74 -0.75 6.33
C SER A 107 24.29 -2.12 6.81
N PHE A 108 25.26 -3.02 7.05
CA PHE A 108 24.97 -4.33 7.65
C PHE A 108 24.85 -4.27 9.18
N ASP A 109 25.26 -3.16 9.81
CA ASP A 109 24.87 -2.83 11.18
C ASP A 109 23.40 -2.42 11.16
N ARG A 110 22.55 -3.30 11.65
CA ARG A 110 21.09 -3.29 11.45
C ARG A 110 20.39 -3.55 12.78
N PHE A 111 19.17 -3.06 12.90
CA PHE A 111 18.28 -3.42 13.99
C PHE A 111 17.48 -4.68 13.64
N HIS A 112 17.04 -4.79 12.38
CA HIS A 112 16.26 -5.90 11.87
C HIS A 112 16.70 -6.34 10.46
N GLY A 113 16.17 -7.49 10.03
CA GLY A 113 16.24 -7.91 8.64
C GLY A 113 17.66 -8.04 8.08
N ASN A 114 17.86 -7.48 6.90
CA ASN A 114 19.06 -7.68 6.08
C ASN A 114 20.06 -6.52 6.12
N GLN A 115 19.58 -5.30 6.36
CA GLN A 115 20.40 -4.09 6.34
C GLN A 115 19.63 -2.93 6.98
N SER A 116 20.34 -1.84 7.28
CA SER A 116 19.75 -0.54 7.62
C SER A 116 20.11 0.51 6.58
N GLN A 117 19.40 1.63 6.59
CA GLN A 117 19.72 2.79 5.78
C GLN A 117 20.70 3.72 6.51
N LEU A 118 21.84 4.01 5.90
CA LEU A 118 22.80 5.01 6.37
C LEU A 118 22.58 6.34 5.61
N ILE A 119 22.41 7.43 6.35
CA ILE A 119 22.22 8.78 5.80
C ILE A 119 23.20 9.74 6.46
N GLN A 120 23.81 10.61 5.67
CA GLN A 120 24.56 11.77 6.15
C GLN A 120 24.18 13.01 5.34
N ASN A 121 23.82 14.11 6.04
CA ASN A 121 23.54 15.42 5.44
C ASN A 121 22.56 15.39 4.26
N GLY A 122 21.45 14.68 4.38
CA GLY A 122 20.48 14.49 3.30
C GLY A 122 19.17 13.92 3.82
N ALA A 123 18.18 13.82 2.93
CA ALA A 123 16.88 13.28 3.25
C ALA A 123 16.42 12.24 2.23
N ILE A 124 15.70 11.22 2.72
CA ILE A 124 14.93 10.28 1.92
C ILE A 124 13.45 10.38 2.27
N ALA A 125 12.58 9.90 1.37
CA ALA A 125 11.15 9.87 1.60
C ALA A 125 10.50 8.58 1.08
N ASN A 126 9.41 8.21 1.75
CA ASN A 126 8.56 7.08 1.43
C ASN A 126 7.14 7.58 1.16
N PHE A 127 6.56 7.13 0.06
CA PHE A 127 5.20 7.51 -0.37
C PHE A 127 4.26 6.29 -0.34
N GLY A 128 4.53 5.33 0.54
CA GLY A 128 3.74 4.11 0.69
C GLY A 128 3.88 3.18 -0.50
N LEU A 129 2.93 2.25 -0.61
CA LEU A 129 2.89 1.20 -1.61
C LEU A 129 3.08 1.76 -3.03
N GLY A 130 4.11 1.28 -3.73
CA GLY A 130 4.41 1.65 -5.12
C GLY A 130 4.58 3.16 -5.36
N GLN A 131 4.90 3.94 -4.32
CA GLN A 131 4.92 5.40 -4.31
C GLN A 131 3.59 6.07 -4.72
N GLN A 132 2.46 5.40 -4.52
CA GLN A 132 1.14 5.94 -4.84
C GLN A 132 0.71 7.08 -3.90
N GLY A 133 1.42 7.27 -2.79
CA GLY A 133 1.20 8.31 -1.81
C GLY A 133 0.33 7.86 -0.65
N MET A 134 0.32 8.69 0.38
CA MET A 134 -0.44 8.52 1.61
C MET A 134 -1.47 9.63 1.75
N TYR A 135 -2.63 9.30 2.35
CA TYR A 135 -3.59 10.32 2.77
C TYR A 135 -3.35 10.75 4.23
N PHE A 136 -3.08 12.03 4.40
CA PHE A 136 -3.05 12.74 5.67
C PHE A 136 -4.26 13.66 5.81
N ALA A 137 -5.02 13.51 6.89
CA ALA A 137 -6.13 14.38 7.25
C ALA A 137 -5.66 15.47 8.22
N ALA A 138 -6.00 16.73 7.93
CA ALA A 138 -5.70 17.87 8.80
C ALA A 138 -6.26 17.65 10.22
N GLY A 139 -5.46 18.01 11.22
CA GLY A 139 -5.85 17.93 12.64
C GLY A 139 -5.99 16.51 13.19
N LYS A 140 -5.62 15.48 12.42
CA LYS A 140 -5.63 14.09 12.86
C LYS A 140 -4.22 13.63 13.22
N ASP A 141 -4.09 12.92 14.34
CA ASP A 141 -2.79 12.46 14.80
C ASP A 141 -2.32 11.22 14.04
N TYR A 142 -1.04 11.18 13.73
CA TYR A 142 -0.33 10.05 13.16
C TYR A 142 0.84 9.72 14.07
N ARG A 143 0.99 8.45 14.41
CA ARG A 143 1.94 8.00 15.40
C ARG A 143 2.83 6.90 14.87
N GLY A 144 4.03 6.86 15.39
CA GLY A 144 5.05 5.97 14.87
C GLY A 144 6.29 5.92 15.72
N PHE A 145 7.26 5.18 15.23
CA PHE A 145 8.60 5.14 15.78
C PHE A 145 9.61 5.00 14.64
N VAL A 146 10.86 5.31 14.93
CA VAL A 146 12.00 4.99 14.08
C VAL A 146 13.15 4.52 14.97
N TYR A 147 13.85 3.46 14.57
CA TYR A 147 15.10 3.08 15.21
C TYR A 147 16.26 3.80 14.54
N ALA A 148 17.11 4.45 15.34
CA ALA A 148 18.26 5.17 14.84
C ALA A 148 19.53 4.90 15.66
N LYS A 149 20.68 4.91 15.00
CA LYS A 149 22.01 4.79 15.60
C LYS A 149 22.97 5.76 14.92
N ALA A 150 23.43 6.76 15.66
CA ALA A 150 24.29 7.80 15.14
C ALA A 150 25.77 7.52 15.44
N ASP A 151 26.65 7.84 14.48
CA ASP A 151 28.10 7.72 14.66
C ASP A 151 28.68 8.89 15.49
N GLY A 152 27.95 10.00 15.57
CA GLY A 152 28.37 11.23 16.24
C GLY A 152 27.19 12.12 16.63
N SER A 153 27.45 13.42 16.83
CA SER A 153 26.36 14.38 17.01
C SER A 153 25.65 14.62 15.68
N ALA A 154 24.35 14.36 15.67
CA ALA A 154 23.51 14.51 14.50
C ALA A 154 22.09 14.91 14.89
N THR A 155 21.35 15.42 13.93
CA THR A 155 19.93 15.73 14.05
C THR A 155 19.17 14.86 13.05
N LEU A 156 18.17 14.11 13.52
CA LEU A 156 17.23 13.38 12.69
C LEU A 156 15.86 14.08 12.76
N SER A 157 15.34 14.53 11.62
CA SER A 157 13.98 15.04 11.51
C SER A 157 13.08 14.04 10.80
N VAL A 158 11.94 13.74 11.41
CA VAL A 158 10.87 12.90 10.85
C VAL A 158 9.70 13.80 10.50
N SER A 159 9.27 13.77 9.24
CA SER A 159 8.28 14.72 8.73
C SER A 159 7.19 14.07 7.91
N LEU A 160 5.95 14.55 8.07
CA LEU A 160 4.90 14.36 7.09
C LEU A 160 5.07 15.41 6.00
N VAL A 161 5.15 14.97 4.76
CA VAL A 161 5.35 15.83 3.58
C VAL A 161 4.25 15.58 2.56
N ALA A 162 4.07 16.52 1.64
CA ALA A 162 3.30 16.34 0.43
C ALA A 162 4.12 16.74 -0.80
N GLU A 163 3.92 16.04 -1.91
CA GLU A 163 4.50 16.37 -3.22
C GLU A 163 3.40 16.37 -4.29
N HIS A 164 3.25 17.49 -4.99
CA HIS A 164 2.31 17.62 -6.10
C HIS A 164 2.88 18.53 -7.19
N ASN A 165 2.96 18.04 -8.43
CA ASN A 165 3.49 18.79 -9.59
C ASN A 165 4.87 19.41 -9.33
N GLY A 166 5.76 18.65 -8.70
CA GLY A 166 7.11 19.10 -8.32
C GLY A 166 7.16 20.06 -7.14
N ARG A 167 6.01 20.51 -6.62
CA ARG A 167 5.94 21.33 -5.40
C ARG A 167 5.93 20.43 -4.19
N ARG A 168 6.82 20.72 -3.26
CA ARG A 168 6.95 20.01 -1.99
C ARG A 168 6.43 20.88 -0.86
N GLN A 169 5.71 20.27 0.07
CA GLN A 169 5.15 20.93 1.23
C GLN A 169 5.45 20.11 2.48
N LEU A 170 5.85 20.80 3.55
CA LEU A 170 5.92 20.24 4.89
C LEU A 170 4.52 20.32 5.54
N LEU A 171 4.00 19.20 6.03
CA LEU A 171 2.70 19.15 6.71
C LEU A 171 2.86 19.18 8.23
N ASN A 172 3.86 18.48 8.76
CA ASN A 172 4.28 18.50 10.16
C ASN A 172 5.66 17.83 10.31
N SER A 173 6.39 18.12 11.38
CA SER A 173 7.66 17.45 11.68
C SER A 173 7.96 17.40 13.17
N THR A 174 8.81 16.44 13.53
CA THR A 174 9.52 16.40 14.80
C THR A 174 11.00 16.20 14.54
N THR A 175 11.82 16.56 15.52
CA THR A 175 13.28 16.50 15.42
C THR A 175 13.88 15.88 16.67
N PHE A 176 14.84 14.98 16.46
CA PHE A 176 15.57 14.29 17.50
C PHE A 176 17.05 14.67 17.45
N GLN A 177 17.61 15.01 18.60
CA GLN A 177 19.03 15.23 18.75
C GLN A 177 19.70 13.91 19.14
N LEU A 178 20.63 13.46 18.31
CA LEU A 178 21.34 12.21 18.46
C LEU A 178 22.79 12.47 18.89
N LYS A 179 23.29 11.56 19.70
CA LYS A 179 24.69 11.46 20.09
C LYS A 179 25.25 10.14 19.59
N SER A 180 26.58 10.04 19.53
CA SER A 180 27.26 8.79 19.21
C SER A 180 26.75 7.68 20.13
N SER A 181 26.34 6.56 19.55
CA SER A 181 25.83 5.41 20.30
C SER A 181 26.21 4.11 19.62
N ASN A 182 26.62 3.12 20.43
CA ASN A 182 26.82 1.75 19.96
C ASN A 182 25.51 0.93 19.97
N THR A 183 24.43 1.48 20.50
CA THR A 183 23.11 0.83 20.57
C THR A 183 22.06 1.58 19.75
N TRP A 184 21.09 0.83 19.24
CA TRP A 184 19.93 1.37 18.55
C TRP A 184 18.99 2.05 19.54
N LEU A 185 18.58 3.28 19.20
CA LEU A 185 17.62 4.06 19.97
C LEU A 185 16.27 4.03 19.26
N ARG A 186 15.22 3.68 20.00
CA ARG A 186 13.84 3.86 19.55
C ARG A 186 13.42 5.30 19.77
N LEU A 187 12.93 5.95 18.72
CA LEU A 187 12.47 7.33 18.75
C LEU A 187 10.99 7.35 18.37
N ASP A 188 10.12 7.41 19.38
CA ASP A 188 8.67 7.49 19.17
C ASP A 188 8.27 8.93 18.80
N PHE A 189 7.31 9.07 17.88
CA PHE A 189 6.80 10.36 17.43
C PHE A 189 5.28 10.38 17.29
N LEU A 190 4.73 11.59 17.38
CA LEU A 190 3.34 11.93 17.15
C LEU A 190 3.30 13.20 16.29
N LEU A 191 2.69 13.13 15.12
CA LEU A 191 2.62 14.22 14.15
C LEU A 191 1.16 14.51 13.83
N THR A 192 0.78 15.78 13.88
CA THR A 192 -0.58 16.24 13.53
C THR A 192 -0.48 17.26 12.41
N PRO A 193 -0.77 16.91 11.15
CA PRO A 193 -0.62 17.82 10.03
C PRO A 193 -1.64 18.94 10.11
N ALA A 194 -1.18 20.17 9.87
CA ALA A 194 -2.04 21.35 9.88
C ALA A 194 -2.94 21.43 8.62
N ALA A 195 -2.51 20.78 7.53
CA ALA A 195 -3.22 20.71 6.28
C ALA A 195 -3.34 19.25 5.82
N SER A 196 -4.43 18.93 5.12
CA SER A 196 -4.61 17.61 4.55
C SER A 196 -3.71 17.45 3.32
N SER A 197 -3.14 16.27 3.14
CA SER A 197 -2.73 15.86 1.80
C SER A 197 -3.98 15.62 0.95
N PHE A 198 -3.84 15.65 -0.37
CA PHE A 198 -4.92 15.35 -1.28
C PHE A 198 -4.68 14.03 -2.02
N CYS A 199 -5.78 13.33 -2.34
CA CYS A 199 -5.81 12.17 -3.22
C CYS A 199 -6.76 12.42 -4.39
N ALA A 200 -6.34 12.08 -5.61
CA ALA A 200 -7.19 12.09 -6.80
C ALA A 200 -7.03 10.81 -7.58
N MET A 201 -8.07 10.47 -8.33
CA MET A 201 -7.95 9.49 -9.40
C MET A 201 -7.03 10.06 -10.49
N ALA A 202 -5.90 9.42 -10.72
CA ALA A 202 -4.99 9.77 -11.81
C ALA A 202 -5.59 9.27 -13.12
N MET A 203 -6.05 10.20 -13.95
CA MET A 203 -6.51 9.91 -15.32
C MET A 203 -5.34 10.08 -16.30
N PRO A 204 -5.35 9.39 -17.47
CA PRO A 204 -4.29 9.49 -18.48
C PRO A 204 -3.93 10.92 -18.92
N ASN A 205 -4.88 11.86 -18.82
CA ASN A 205 -4.72 13.27 -19.19
C ASN A 205 -4.77 14.25 -18.00
N SER A 206 -4.67 13.77 -16.76
CA SER A 206 -4.76 14.62 -15.56
C SER A 206 -3.41 15.26 -15.20
N SER A 207 -3.38 16.49 -14.67
CA SER A 207 -2.15 17.17 -14.24
C SER A 207 -1.30 16.41 -13.20
N PHE A 208 -1.81 15.30 -12.64
CA PHE A 208 -1.07 14.29 -11.86
C PHE A 208 -0.01 13.50 -12.67
N VAL A 209 0.22 13.86 -13.95
CA VAL A 209 1.05 13.15 -14.94
C VAL A 209 2.50 12.77 -14.53
N PRO A 210 3.21 13.31 -13.52
CA PRO A 210 4.50 12.69 -13.16
C PRO A 210 4.33 11.25 -12.64
N ARG A 211 3.13 10.92 -12.12
CA ARG A 211 2.82 9.63 -11.49
C ARG A 211 1.76 8.80 -12.25
N ALA A 212 1.07 9.31 -13.27
CA ALA A 212 0.05 8.53 -14.02
C ALA A 212 0.60 7.29 -14.77
N LYS A 213 1.89 7.30 -15.17
CA LYS A 213 2.59 6.08 -15.67
C LYS A 213 2.73 4.99 -14.60
N LEU A 214 2.46 5.29 -13.32
CA LEU A 214 2.55 4.36 -12.20
C LEU A 214 1.30 3.45 -12.07
N CYS A 215 0.28 3.66 -12.88
CA CYS A 215 -0.97 2.89 -12.78
C CYS A 215 -0.93 1.58 -13.59
N GLY A 216 0.16 1.28 -14.31
CA GLY A 216 0.38 -0.03 -14.96
C GLY A 216 -0.50 -0.31 -16.18
N TYR A 217 -1.55 0.46 -16.43
CA TYR A 217 -2.39 0.32 -17.62
C TYR A 217 -1.75 1.03 -18.80
N SER A 218 -1.17 0.25 -19.71
CA SER A 218 -0.80 0.71 -21.06
C SER A 218 -2.01 0.84 -21.98
N THR A 219 -3.14 0.22 -21.62
CA THR A 219 -4.39 0.24 -22.39
C THR A 219 -5.59 0.58 -21.50
N PRO A 220 -6.44 1.55 -21.90
CA PRO A 220 -7.71 1.80 -21.22
C PRO A 220 -8.61 0.57 -21.36
N ILE A 221 -9.16 0.06 -20.25
CA ILE A 221 -10.24 -0.92 -20.28
C ILE A 221 -11.56 -0.13 -20.30
N PRO A 222 -12.40 -0.22 -21.35
CA PRO A 222 -13.59 0.62 -21.50
C PRO A 222 -14.62 0.47 -20.38
N GLU A 223 -14.74 -0.74 -19.81
CA GLU A 223 -15.79 -1.09 -18.82
C GLU A 223 -15.44 -0.68 -17.39
N VAL A 224 -14.15 -0.43 -17.10
CA VAL A 224 -13.66 -0.03 -15.78
C VAL A 224 -12.88 1.26 -15.99
N GLN A 225 -13.48 2.40 -15.65
CA GLN A 225 -12.80 3.70 -15.71
C GLN A 225 -11.41 3.57 -15.07
N SER A 226 -10.37 3.53 -15.91
CA SER A 226 -9.05 3.02 -15.55
C SER A 226 -8.23 4.16 -14.94
N GLY A 227 -8.62 4.54 -13.73
CA GLY A 227 -7.87 5.47 -12.89
C GLY A 227 -7.34 4.76 -11.67
N CYS A 228 -6.11 5.06 -11.27
CA CYS A 228 -5.61 4.66 -9.95
C CYS A 228 -5.54 5.88 -9.05
N TYR A 229 -5.99 5.72 -7.81
CA TYR A 229 -5.91 6.79 -6.83
C TYR A 229 -4.47 7.06 -6.47
N GLN A 230 -4.10 8.33 -6.53
CA GLN A 230 -2.80 8.82 -6.15
C GLN A 230 -2.96 9.91 -5.11
N CYS A 231 -2.20 9.76 -4.04
CA CYS A 231 -2.13 10.70 -2.96
C CYS A 231 -0.80 11.47 -3.02
N THR A 232 -0.83 12.66 -2.44
CA THR A 232 0.31 13.56 -2.41
C THR A 232 1.20 13.35 -1.19
N GLY A 233 0.69 12.73 -0.13
CA GLY A 233 1.40 12.60 1.15
C GLY A 233 2.52 11.54 1.12
N GLY A 234 3.55 11.77 1.93
CA GLY A 234 4.59 10.81 2.27
C GLY A 234 5.24 11.15 3.61
N ILE A 235 6.15 10.28 4.06
CA ILE A 235 7.02 10.52 5.22
C ILE A 235 8.45 10.75 4.76
N SER A 236 9.17 11.70 5.36
CA SER A 236 10.58 11.94 5.09
C SER A 236 11.45 11.84 6.34
N LEU A 237 12.67 11.35 6.13
CA LEU A 237 13.73 11.25 7.13
C LEU A 237 14.89 12.13 6.66
N ASP A 238 15.15 13.22 7.38
CA ASP A 238 16.26 14.17 7.10
C ASP A 238 17.31 14.09 8.20
N VAL A 239 18.56 13.85 7.82
CA VAL A 239 19.70 13.77 8.72
C VAL A 239 20.67 14.92 8.47
N ARG A 240 21.08 15.60 9.53
CA ARG A 240 22.12 16.65 9.53
C ARG A 240 23.23 16.33 10.52
N GLY A 241 24.48 16.57 10.15
CA GLY A 241 25.65 16.32 10.99
C GLY A 241 26.32 14.97 10.70
N ALA A 242 26.62 14.22 11.76
CA ALA A 242 27.25 12.90 11.63
C ALA A 242 26.34 11.88 10.92
N PRO A 243 26.90 10.80 10.34
CA PRO A 243 26.11 9.72 9.76
C PRO A 243 25.17 9.08 10.79
N VAL A 244 23.96 8.72 10.32
CA VAL A 244 22.94 8.05 11.12
C VAL A 244 22.44 6.83 10.37
N ARG A 245 22.49 5.67 11.01
CA ARG A 245 21.80 4.46 10.57
C ARG A 245 20.36 4.51 11.04
N ILE A 246 19.43 4.18 10.16
CA ILE A 246 18.00 4.16 10.39
C ILE A 246 17.45 2.82 9.95
N ASP A 247 16.61 2.24 10.80
CA ASP A 247 15.98 0.95 10.58
C ASP A 247 14.60 0.92 11.26
N SER A 248 13.77 -0.06 10.93
CA SER A 248 12.43 -0.34 11.48
C SER A 248 11.65 0.93 11.82
N ILE A 249 11.05 1.53 10.81
CA ILE A 249 10.14 2.67 10.96
C ILE A 249 8.68 2.19 11.02
N SER A 250 7.81 2.95 11.67
CA SER A 250 6.37 2.74 11.54
C SER A 250 5.67 4.09 11.48
N LEU A 251 4.64 4.19 10.65
CA LEU A 251 3.71 5.32 10.63
C LEU A 251 2.30 4.77 10.53
N GLN A 252 1.45 5.13 11.48
CA GLN A 252 0.07 4.67 11.50
C GLN A 252 -0.85 5.82 11.93
N PRO A 253 -2.11 5.84 11.48
CA PRO A 253 -3.10 6.75 12.04
C PRO A 253 -3.25 6.52 13.55
N GLY A 254 -3.65 7.57 14.27
CA GLY A 254 -4.11 7.50 15.65
C GLY A 254 -5.39 6.68 15.81
N SER A 255 -6.04 6.81 16.96
CA SER A 255 -7.26 6.05 17.26
C SER A 255 -8.41 6.31 16.27
N TRP A 256 -8.40 7.49 15.62
CA TRP A 256 -9.41 7.87 14.62
C TRP A 256 -9.39 6.96 13.37
N GLY A 257 -8.24 6.41 12.99
CA GLY A 257 -8.08 5.56 11.78
C GLY A 257 -7.92 4.07 12.09
N ARG A 258 -8.02 3.68 13.37
CA ARG A 258 -7.85 2.29 13.84
C ARG A 258 -9.16 1.67 14.27
N PHE A 259 -9.46 0.48 13.77
CA PHE A 259 -10.65 -0.26 14.15
C PHE A 259 -10.53 -0.80 15.57
N ARG A 260 -11.32 -0.28 16.51
CA ARG A 260 -11.37 -0.74 17.93
C ARG A 260 -9.98 -0.81 18.59
N GLY A 261 -9.09 0.11 18.25
CA GLY A 261 -7.72 0.18 18.78
C GLY A 261 -6.73 -0.84 18.19
N LEU A 262 -7.20 -1.76 17.34
CA LEU A 262 -6.34 -2.69 16.61
C LEU A 262 -5.62 -1.97 15.46
N PRO A 263 -4.46 -2.47 15.00
CA PRO A 263 -3.77 -1.93 13.83
C PRO A 263 -4.45 -2.39 12.53
N VAL A 264 -5.76 -2.15 12.45
CA VAL A 264 -6.66 -2.51 11.36
C VAL A 264 -7.31 -1.23 10.86
N ARG A 265 -7.28 -0.99 9.56
CA ARG A 265 -7.85 0.20 8.94
C ARG A 265 -9.33 0.28 9.23
N LYS A 266 -9.71 1.35 9.92
CA LYS A 266 -11.08 1.53 10.42
C LYS A 266 -12.11 1.55 9.29
N ASP A 267 -11.84 2.32 8.24
CA ASP A 267 -12.69 2.45 7.07
C ASP A 267 -12.93 1.10 6.36
N VAL A 268 -11.85 0.32 6.15
CA VAL A 268 -11.94 -1.00 5.52
C VAL A 268 -12.72 -1.97 6.40
N ALA A 269 -12.38 -2.07 7.69
CA ALA A 269 -13.07 -2.97 8.61
C ALA A 269 -14.56 -2.61 8.74
N GLU A 270 -14.91 -1.33 8.87
CA GLU A 270 -16.29 -0.87 8.93
C GLU A 270 -17.05 -1.20 7.63
N ALA A 271 -16.41 -1.09 6.47
CA ALA A 271 -17.02 -1.52 5.20
C ALA A 271 -17.28 -3.05 5.19
N MET A 272 -16.32 -3.87 5.64
CA MET A 272 -16.48 -5.32 5.71
C MET A 272 -17.68 -5.74 6.59
N PHE A 273 -17.82 -5.12 7.76
CA PHE A 273 -18.92 -5.44 8.68
C PHE A 273 -20.26 -4.86 8.25
N ASN A 274 -20.28 -3.57 7.92
CA ASN A 274 -21.53 -2.82 7.77
C ASN A 274 -22.12 -2.92 6.36
N ILE A 275 -21.29 -3.09 5.33
CA ILE A 275 -21.76 -3.15 3.94
C ILE A 275 -21.92 -4.60 3.50
N ALA A 276 -20.91 -5.44 3.79
CA ALA A 276 -20.88 -6.80 3.27
C ALA A 276 -21.51 -7.84 4.23
N GLY A 277 -21.78 -7.46 5.48
CA GLY A 277 -22.39 -8.33 6.48
C GLY A 277 -21.55 -9.56 6.82
N TRP A 278 -20.22 -9.46 6.70
CA TRP A 278 -19.33 -10.60 6.90
C TRP A 278 -19.24 -10.99 8.37
N GLU A 279 -19.58 -12.26 8.66
CA GLU A 279 -19.48 -12.85 10.01
C GLU A 279 -18.27 -13.79 10.15
N LEU A 280 -17.61 -14.12 9.03
CA LEU A 280 -16.47 -15.02 8.97
C LEU A 280 -15.34 -14.41 8.12
N LEU A 281 -14.11 -14.51 8.62
CA LEU A 281 -12.89 -14.20 7.87
C LEU A 281 -11.96 -15.41 7.90
N ARG A 282 -11.66 -15.97 6.73
CA ARG A 282 -10.68 -17.05 6.56
C ARG A 282 -9.33 -16.43 6.18
N LEU A 283 -8.34 -16.51 7.06
CA LEU A 283 -6.96 -16.12 6.76
C LEU A 283 -6.20 -17.26 6.07
N GLY A 284 -5.52 -16.95 4.96
CA GLY A 284 -4.66 -17.86 4.21
C GLY A 284 -5.15 -18.08 2.78
N GLY A 285 -4.44 -18.94 2.07
CA GLY A 285 -4.59 -19.14 0.63
C GLY A 285 -3.34 -19.81 0.10
N SER A 286 -2.83 -19.38 -1.06
CA SER A 286 -1.55 -19.91 -1.55
C SER A 286 -0.36 -19.37 -0.75
N MET A 287 -0.48 -18.16 -0.18
CA MET A 287 0.58 -17.48 0.57
C MET A 287 0.99 -18.23 1.85
N CYS A 288 0.11 -19.06 2.42
CA CYS A 288 0.48 -19.84 3.61
C CYS A 288 1.50 -20.96 3.32
N ASN A 289 1.74 -21.27 2.04
CA ASN A 289 2.77 -22.22 1.63
C ASN A 289 4.15 -21.57 1.48
N ALA A 290 4.26 -20.25 1.61
CA ALA A 290 5.54 -19.55 1.54
C ALA A 290 6.47 -20.01 2.67
N ALA A 291 7.75 -20.20 2.34
CA ALA A 291 8.77 -20.54 3.33
C ALA A 291 8.81 -19.44 4.41
N GLY A 292 8.69 -19.85 5.68
CA GLY A 292 8.69 -18.92 6.81
C GLY A 292 7.30 -18.38 7.20
N TYR A 293 6.22 -18.70 6.48
CA TYR A 293 4.85 -18.38 6.89
C TYR A 293 4.46 -19.20 8.13
N SER A 294 4.80 -18.68 9.31
CA SER A 294 4.64 -19.35 10.60
C SER A 294 4.08 -18.37 11.61
N TRP A 295 2.98 -18.73 12.27
CA TRP A 295 2.34 -17.88 13.27
C TRP A 295 3.31 -17.44 14.38
N LYS A 296 4.38 -18.20 14.65
CA LYS A 296 5.40 -17.83 15.63
C LYS A 296 6.20 -16.60 15.19
N ASN A 297 6.36 -16.38 13.89
CA ASN A 297 7.04 -15.23 13.30
C ASN A 297 6.15 -13.98 13.26
N PHE A 298 4.82 -14.13 13.45
CA PHE A 298 3.86 -13.02 13.43
C PHE A 298 3.52 -12.47 14.82
N ARG A 299 4.26 -12.89 15.84
CA ARG A 299 4.03 -12.48 17.24
C ARG A 299 5.18 -11.63 17.76
N GLY A 300 4.85 -10.81 18.74
CA GLY A 300 5.81 -9.94 19.43
C GLY A 300 5.92 -8.58 18.77
N THR A 301 6.82 -7.75 19.29
CA THR A 301 7.11 -6.45 18.70
C THR A 301 7.62 -6.68 17.27
N ARG A 302 7.14 -5.87 16.34
CA ARG A 302 7.76 -5.73 15.02
C ARG A 302 9.21 -5.32 15.28
N ARG A 303 10.12 -6.28 15.09
CA ARG A 303 11.55 -6.02 15.15
C ARG A 303 11.90 -5.42 13.82
#